data_AF-A0A9P8P745-F1
#
_entry.id   AF-A0A9P8P745-F1
#
_cell.length_a   1.000
_cell.length_b   1.000
_cell.length_c   1.000
_cell.angle_alpha   90.00
_cell.angle_beta   90.00
_cell.angle_gamma   90.00
#
_symmetry.space_group_name_H-M   'P 1'
#
loop_
_entity.id
_entity.type
_entity.pdbx_description
1 polymer ?
#
loop_
_entity_poly.entity_id
_entity_poly.type
_entity_poly.pdbx_seq_one_letter_code
_entity_poly.pdbx_strand_id
1 'polypeptide(L)'
;MTVRPRGLRFYSLNYPPSYFKNPSAPPKTLDQLRQAQGSGFPGSSDVEAVVSSAGKYRQLGIGLGIGLSSFAISVTLGWLLSDMSEKVQEGERQMKLLRKNQKEMLIQMQNYKKKITLASVENSKKHLMIQGKMQMHVALLREQLIDQGIDPVSIDEAIDKFEENVKMETTPTTINLWVPGESRLKSLIPDAHEYTRNK
;
A
#
# COMPACT_ATOMS: atom_id res chain seq x y z
N MET A 1 -47.14 5.40 30.21
CA MET A 1 -46.18 6.10 29.32
C MET A 1 -44.81 5.50 29.53
N THR A 2 -44.31 4.71 28.57
CA THR A 2 -42.99 4.09 28.62
C THR A 2 -42.27 4.34 27.29
N VAL A 3 -41.14 5.06 27.38
CA VAL A 3 -40.31 5.48 26.24
C VAL A 3 -39.43 4.31 25.81
N ARG A 4 -39.54 3.88 24.55
CA ARG A 4 -38.60 2.93 23.93
C ARG A 4 -37.44 3.70 23.29
N PRO A 5 -36.17 3.35 23.57
CA PRO A 5 -35.05 3.92 22.82
C PRO A 5 -34.99 3.32 21.41
N ARG A 6 -34.89 4.19 20.39
CA ARG A 6 -34.54 3.81 19.02
C ARG A 6 -33.09 3.35 19.00
N GLY A 7 -32.87 2.05 18.83
CA GLY A 7 -31.54 1.49 18.58
C GLY A 7 -30.98 2.00 17.25
N LEU A 8 -29.80 2.62 17.31
CA LEU A 8 -28.97 2.90 16.14
C LEU A 8 -28.54 1.56 15.51
N ARG A 9 -28.98 1.31 14.28
CA ARG A 9 -28.51 0.17 13.49
C ARG A 9 -27.07 0.43 13.08
N PHE A 10 -26.13 -0.23 13.75
CA PHE A 10 -24.76 -0.34 13.26
C PHE A 10 -24.76 -1.20 11.99
N TYR A 11 -24.43 -0.59 10.86
CA TYR A 11 -24.11 -1.34 9.65
C TYR A 11 -22.78 -2.06 9.88
N SER A 12 -22.84 -3.38 9.97
CA SER A 12 -21.68 -4.26 9.80
C SER A 12 -21.17 -4.12 8.36
N LEU A 13 -20.16 -3.28 8.16
CA LEU A 13 -19.40 -3.15 6.90
C LEU A 13 -18.05 -3.86 7.05
N ASN A 14 -18.08 -5.19 7.20
CA ASN A 14 -16.89 -6.04 7.05
C ASN A 14 -16.73 -6.60 5.62
N TYR A 15 -17.37 -5.98 4.63
CA TYR A 15 -17.14 -6.31 3.22
C TYR A 15 -16.27 -5.24 2.58
N PRO A 16 -15.14 -5.61 1.96
CA PRO A 16 -14.37 -4.67 1.19
C PRO A 16 -15.23 -4.13 0.03
N PRO A 17 -14.97 -2.89 -0.43
CA PRO A 17 -15.63 -2.30 -1.60
C PRO A 17 -15.64 -3.28 -2.77
N SER A 18 -16.74 -3.32 -3.54
CA SER A 18 -16.99 -4.29 -4.61
C SER A 18 -15.87 -4.41 -5.65
N TYR A 19 -15.04 -3.38 -5.77
CA TYR A 19 -13.83 -3.34 -6.57
C TYR A 19 -12.80 -4.47 -6.25
N PHE A 20 -12.70 -4.91 -5.00
CA PHE A 20 -11.73 -5.95 -4.60
C PHE A 20 -12.19 -7.39 -4.88
N LYS A 21 -13.40 -7.60 -5.41
CA LYS A 21 -13.93 -8.95 -5.66
C LYS A 21 -13.44 -9.59 -6.97
N ASN A 22 -12.87 -8.82 -7.90
CA ASN A 22 -12.57 -9.32 -9.23
C ASN A 22 -11.15 -8.92 -9.69
N PRO A 23 -10.13 -9.79 -9.53
CA PRO A 23 -8.74 -9.46 -9.88
C PRO A 23 -8.53 -9.31 -11.40
N SER A 24 -9.47 -9.80 -12.21
CA SER A 24 -9.41 -9.77 -13.67
C SER A 24 -9.91 -8.45 -14.28
N ALA A 25 -10.48 -7.54 -13.49
CA ALA A 25 -11.02 -6.27 -13.94
C ALA A 25 -10.43 -5.12 -13.12
N PRO A 26 -9.25 -4.57 -13.50
CA PRO A 26 -8.69 -3.40 -12.84
C PRO A 26 -9.65 -2.19 -12.95
N PRO A 27 -9.51 -1.18 -12.08
CA PRO A 27 -10.44 -0.08 -12.01
C PRO A 27 -10.28 0.72 -13.29
N LYS A 28 -11.42 1.13 -13.87
CA LYS A 28 -11.40 1.95 -15.09
C LYS A 28 -10.58 3.20 -14.82
N THR A 29 -9.58 3.45 -15.67
CA THR A 29 -8.79 4.68 -15.60
C THR A 29 -9.68 5.88 -15.91
N LEU A 30 -9.27 7.07 -15.46
CA LEU A 30 -10.03 8.31 -15.66
C LEU A 30 -10.33 8.56 -17.16
N ASP A 31 -9.42 8.13 -18.04
CA ASP A 31 -9.59 8.19 -19.51
C ASP A 31 -10.70 7.26 -20.03
N GLN A 32 -10.88 6.06 -19.43
CA GLN A 32 -11.97 5.14 -19.80
C GLN A 32 -13.34 5.62 -19.36
N LEU A 33 -13.42 6.33 -18.22
CA LEU A 33 -14.67 6.98 -17.77
C LEU A 33 -15.06 8.13 -18.70
N ARG A 34 -14.06 8.86 -19.22
CA ARG A 34 -14.25 9.94 -20.20
C ARG A 34 -14.71 9.42 -21.56
N GLN A 35 -14.22 8.25 -22.00
CA GLN A 35 -14.71 7.57 -23.20
C GLN A 35 -16.11 6.97 -23.04
N ALA A 36 -16.47 6.46 -21.85
CA ALA A 36 -17.81 5.94 -21.59
C ALA A 36 -18.90 7.03 -21.58
N GLN A 37 -18.54 8.30 -21.36
CA GLN A 37 -19.42 9.47 -21.51
C GLN A 37 -19.40 10.08 -22.92
N GLY A 38 -18.62 9.51 -23.86
CA GLY A 38 -18.39 10.06 -25.20
C GLY A 38 -19.26 9.47 -26.32
N SER A 39 -20.45 8.94 -26.01
CA SER A 39 -21.42 8.49 -27.02
C SER A 39 -22.80 9.11 -26.75
N GLY A 40 -22.99 10.32 -27.26
CA GLY A 40 -24.22 11.09 -27.06
C GLY A 40 -24.15 12.49 -27.65
N PHE A 41 -23.66 12.62 -28.89
CA PHE A 41 -23.87 13.80 -29.72
C PHE A 41 -24.46 13.34 -31.06
N PRO A 42 -25.72 13.64 -31.37
CA PRO A 42 -26.13 13.87 -32.74
C PRO A 42 -25.88 15.35 -33.07
N GLY A 43 -25.02 15.58 -34.06
CA GLY A 43 -24.99 16.85 -34.77
C GLY A 43 -26.09 16.91 -35.83
N SER A 44 -26.57 18.13 -36.05
CA SER A 44 -27.25 18.66 -37.25
C SER A 44 -28.57 18.02 -37.70
N SER A 45 -29.69 18.71 -37.46
CA SER A 45 -30.37 19.53 -38.47
C SER A 45 -31.52 20.31 -37.83
N ASP A 46 -31.88 21.42 -38.46
CA ASP A 46 -33.15 22.14 -38.32
C ASP A 46 -33.27 23.13 -37.15
N VAL A 47 -32.78 24.33 -37.47
CA VAL A 47 -33.31 25.60 -37.00
C VAL A 47 -34.79 25.65 -37.36
N GLU A 48 -35.67 25.36 -36.41
CA GLU A 48 -37.08 25.76 -36.51
C GLU A 48 -37.42 26.64 -35.31
N ALA A 49 -37.12 27.93 -35.48
CA ALA A 49 -37.70 28.98 -34.66
C ALA A 49 -39.21 28.99 -34.93
N VAL A 50 -40.00 28.37 -34.05
CA VAL A 50 -41.44 28.58 -34.00
C VAL A 50 -41.68 30.02 -33.53
N VAL A 51 -41.70 30.94 -34.50
CA VAL A 51 -42.25 32.28 -34.36
C VAL A 51 -43.77 32.12 -34.29
N SER A 52 -44.30 31.96 -33.07
CA SER A 52 -45.72 32.21 -32.84
C SER A 52 -45.93 33.72 -32.71
N SER A 53 -46.19 34.32 -33.87
CA SER A 53 -46.83 35.62 -33.99
C SER A 53 -48.26 35.51 -33.45
N ALA A 54 -48.56 36.21 -32.36
CA ALA A 54 -49.76 37.04 -32.17
C ALA A 54 -50.03 37.23 -30.67
N GLY A 55 -49.69 38.41 -30.16
CA GLY A 55 -49.99 38.79 -28.79
C GLY A 55 -49.68 40.25 -28.55
N LYS A 56 -50.39 41.13 -29.28
CA LYS A 56 -50.45 42.57 -28.99
C LYS A 56 -50.82 42.79 -27.52
N TYR A 57 -49.83 43.08 -26.68
CA TYR A 57 -50.01 43.84 -25.44
C TYR A 57 -48.93 44.91 -25.33
N ARG A 58 -49.33 46.10 -25.79
CA ARG A 58 -48.99 47.43 -25.26
C ARG A 58 -47.53 47.67 -24.88
N GLN A 59 -46.84 48.29 -25.84
CA GLN A 59 -46.09 49.54 -25.69
C GLN A 59 -46.55 50.39 -24.48
N LEU A 60 -45.86 50.25 -23.34
CA LEU A 60 -45.76 51.26 -22.26
C LEU A 60 -44.66 50.81 -21.27
N GLY A 61 -43.48 51.42 -21.36
CA GLY A 61 -42.40 51.25 -20.36
C GLY A 61 -41.07 50.68 -20.86
N ILE A 62 -40.70 50.87 -22.12
CA ILE A 62 -39.37 50.49 -22.65
C ILE A 62 -38.37 51.59 -22.22
N GLY A 63 -37.74 51.40 -21.07
CA GLY A 63 -36.66 52.27 -20.59
C GLY A 63 -36.11 51.86 -19.22
N LEU A 64 -36.97 51.37 -18.32
CA LEU A 64 -36.57 50.96 -16.96
C LEU A 64 -36.45 49.43 -16.76
N GLY A 65 -37.23 48.61 -17.47
CA GLY A 65 -37.22 47.14 -17.29
C GLY A 65 -35.98 46.42 -17.83
N ILE A 66 -35.36 46.95 -18.89
CA ILE A 66 -34.14 46.37 -19.50
C ILE A 66 -32.93 46.61 -18.59
N GLY A 67 -32.87 47.77 -17.91
CA GLY A 67 -31.83 48.07 -16.93
C GLY A 67 -31.95 47.22 -15.66
N LEU A 68 -33.18 47.03 -15.15
CA LEU A 68 -33.42 46.24 -13.94
C LEU A 68 -33.18 44.74 -14.13
N SER A 69 -33.55 44.18 -15.29
CA SER A 69 -33.27 42.77 -15.62
C SER A 69 -31.77 42.51 -15.81
N SER A 70 -31.05 43.43 -16.48
CA SER A 70 -29.59 43.35 -16.62
C SER A 70 -28.88 43.46 -15.27
N PHE A 71 -29.39 44.31 -14.36
CA PHE A 71 -28.87 44.42 -13.00
C PHE A 71 -29.11 43.14 -12.19
N ALA A 72 -30.30 42.55 -12.28
CA ALA A 72 -30.60 41.27 -11.62
C ALA A 72 -29.70 40.13 -12.10
N ILE A 73 -29.43 40.05 -13.41
CA ILE A 73 -28.50 39.07 -13.99
C ILE A 73 -27.06 39.32 -13.51
N SER A 74 -26.63 40.58 -13.42
CA SER A 74 -25.30 40.92 -12.93
C SER A 74 -25.11 40.56 -11.45
N VAL A 75 -26.13 40.75 -10.62
CA VAL A 75 -26.09 40.41 -9.19
C VAL A 75 -26.06 38.90 -8.99
N THR A 76 -26.86 38.13 -9.74
CA THR A 76 -26.84 36.66 -9.65
C THR A 76 -25.52 36.08 -10.16
N LEU A 77 -24.95 36.62 -11.24
CA LEU A 77 -23.60 36.27 -11.70
C LEU A 77 -22.53 36.61 -10.66
N GLY A 78 -22.61 37.79 -10.03
CA GLY A 78 -21.69 38.18 -8.97
C GLY A 78 -21.73 37.23 -7.76
N TRP A 79 -22.93 36.83 -7.34
CA TRP A 79 -23.12 35.86 -6.26
C TRP A 79 -22.59 34.47 -6.64
N LEU A 80 -22.87 34.00 -7.85
CA LEU A 80 -22.39 32.71 -8.36
C LEU A 80 -20.86 32.68 -8.49
N LEU A 81 -20.25 33.76 -8.98
CA LEU A 81 -18.80 33.90 -9.03
C LEU A 81 -18.18 33.90 -7.62
N SER A 82 -18.83 34.56 -6.66
CA SER A 82 -18.40 34.55 -5.26
C SER A 82 -18.43 33.13 -4.67
N ASP A 83 -19.53 32.40 -4.85
CA ASP A 83 -19.69 31.01 -4.39
C ASP A 83 -18.69 30.04 -5.06
N MET A 84 -18.43 30.21 -6.37
CA MET A 84 -17.40 29.43 -7.06
C MET A 84 -15.99 29.74 -6.54
N SER A 85 -15.70 31.01 -6.22
CA SER A 85 -14.39 31.40 -5.68
C SER A 85 -14.14 30.79 -4.29
N GLU A 86 -15.18 30.71 -3.46
CA GLU A 86 -15.11 30.10 -2.13
C GLU A 86 -14.85 28.60 -2.24
N LYS A 87 -15.57 27.90 -3.14
CA LYS A 87 -15.35 26.47 -3.43
C LYS A 87 -13.95 26.17 -3.98
N VAL A 88 -13.40 27.06 -4.81
CA VAL A 88 -12.02 26.92 -5.31
C VAL A 88 -11.03 27.09 -4.16
N GLN A 89 -11.21 28.07 -3.28
CA GLN A 89 -10.34 28.24 -2.11
C GLN A 89 -10.42 27.06 -1.14
N GLU A 90 -11.60 26.49 -0.92
CA GLU A 90 -11.77 25.27 -0.11
C GLU A 90 -11.07 24.07 -0.76
N GLY A 91 -11.22 23.91 -2.08
CA GLY A 91 -10.52 22.88 -2.86
C GLY A 91 -9.00 23.01 -2.76
N GLU A 92 -8.47 24.23 -2.83
CA GLU A 92 -7.03 24.49 -2.62
C GLU A 92 -6.57 24.12 -1.21
N ARG A 93 -7.37 24.42 -0.18
CA ARG A 93 -7.05 24.04 1.21
C ARG A 93 -7.04 22.52 1.37
N GLN A 94 -8.03 21.83 0.82
CA GLN A 94 -8.09 20.36 0.83
C GLN A 94 -6.90 19.75 0.07
N MET A 95 -6.55 20.28 -1.10
CA MET A 95 -5.38 19.83 -1.86
C MET A 95 -4.07 20.08 -1.11
N LYS A 96 -3.95 21.20 -0.39
CA LYS A 96 -2.78 21.47 0.47
C LYS A 96 -2.69 20.45 1.62
N LEU A 97 -3.80 20.10 2.26
CA LEU A 97 -3.84 19.07 3.30
C LEU A 97 -3.50 17.68 2.74
N LEU A 98 -4.09 17.28 1.62
CA LEU A 98 -3.77 16.02 0.94
C LEU A 98 -2.29 15.93 0.57
N ARG A 99 -1.71 17.01 0.03
CA ARG A 99 -0.26 17.06 -0.26
C ARG A 99 0.59 16.92 0.99
N LYS A 100 0.19 17.51 2.13
CA LYS A 100 0.89 17.33 3.41
C LYS A 100 0.81 15.88 3.88
N ASN A 101 -0.38 15.28 3.89
CA ASN A 101 -0.60 13.89 4.28
C ASN A 101 0.18 12.92 3.38
N GLN A 102 0.21 13.15 2.06
CA GLN A 102 0.99 12.36 1.11
C GLN A 102 2.50 12.44 1.40
N LYS A 103 3.01 13.64 1.71
CA LYS A 103 4.42 13.83 2.09
C LYS A 103 4.75 13.10 3.39
N GLU A 104 3.90 13.22 4.40
CA GLU A 104 4.08 12.53 5.68
C GLU A 104 4.05 11.01 5.50
N MET A 105 3.09 10.49 4.74
CA MET A 105 3.02 9.07 4.39
C MET A 105 4.30 8.60 3.69
N LEU A 106 4.82 9.37 2.72
CA LEU A 106 6.05 9.04 2.02
C LEU A 106 7.25 8.99 2.97
N ILE A 107 7.37 9.96 3.87
CA ILE A 107 8.43 10.00 4.90
C ILE A 107 8.32 8.78 5.82
N GLN A 108 7.12 8.41 6.26
CA GLN A 108 6.89 7.21 7.07
C GLN A 108 7.31 5.94 6.31
N MET A 109 6.95 5.81 5.04
CA MET A 109 7.37 4.68 4.22
C MET A 109 8.88 4.61 4.04
N GLN A 110 9.55 5.75 3.84
CA GLN A 110 11.01 5.81 3.74
C GLN A 110 11.68 5.41 5.07
N ASN A 111 11.19 5.92 6.20
CA ASN A 111 11.69 5.55 7.52
C ASN A 111 11.48 4.07 7.81
N TYR A 112 10.34 3.50 7.43
CA TYR A 112 10.06 2.08 7.57
C TYR A 112 11.01 1.22 6.72
N LYS A 113 11.22 1.58 5.45
CA LYS A 113 12.20 0.91 4.57
C LYS A 113 13.61 0.94 5.20
N LYS A 114 14.05 2.11 5.68
CA LYS A 114 15.34 2.24 6.36
C LYS A 114 15.44 1.33 7.59
N LYS A 115 14.40 1.28 8.42
CA LYS A 115 14.37 0.39 9.61
C LYS A 115 14.49 -1.09 9.22
N ILE A 116 13.76 -1.53 8.18
CA ILE A 116 13.88 -2.92 7.68
C ILE A 116 15.30 -3.20 7.18
N THR A 117 15.86 -2.30 6.37
CA THR A 117 17.21 -2.50 5.82
C THR A 117 18.25 -2.55 6.94
N LEU A 118 18.17 -1.66 7.93
CA LEU A 118 19.08 -1.68 9.08
C LEU A 118 18.96 -2.96 9.89
N ALA A 119 17.73 -3.41 10.18
CA ALA A 119 17.50 -4.68 10.89
C ALA A 119 18.03 -5.88 10.08
N SER A 120 17.85 -5.88 8.76
CA SER A 120 18.38 -6.92 7.87
C SER A 120 19.91 -6.96 7.89
N VAL A 121 20.57 -5.80 7.85
CA VAL A 121 22.04 -5.71 7.93
C VAL A 121 22.52 -6.17 9.32
N GLU A 122 21.84 -5.79 10.39
CA GLU A 122 22.21 -6.21 11.75
C GLU A 122 22.08 -7.73 11.92
N ASN A 123 20.99 -8.32 11.44
CA ASN A 123 20.79 -9.77 11.46
C ASN A 123 21.85 -10.50 10.62
N SER A 124 22.18 -9.96 9.44
CA SER A 124 23.25 -10.51 8.60
C SER A 124 24.60 -10.44 9.28
N LYS A 125 24.92 -9.33 9.96
CA LYS A 125 26.14 -9.18 10.76
C LYS A 125 26.21 -10.23 11.88
N LYS A 126 25.13 -10.42 12.63
CA LYS A 126 25.06 -11.45 13.69
C LYS A 126 25.30 -12.84 13.12
N HIS A 127 24.66 -13.17 12.00
CA HIS A 127 24.82 -14.46 11.34
C HIS A 127 26.27 -14.71 10.88
N LEU A 128 26.89 -13.73 10.22
CA LEU A 128 28.29 -13.81 9.79
C LEU A 128 29.26 -13.95 10.97
N MET A 129 29.01 -13.25 12.09
CA MET A 129 29.82 -13.41 13.30
C MET A 129 29.72 -14.81 13.90
N ILE A 130 28.52 -15.39 13.96
CA ILE A 130 28.31 -16.76 14.42
C ILE A 130 29.03 -17.74 13.50
N GLN A 131 28.87 -17.60 12.18
CA GLN A 131 29.56 -18.44 11.19
C GLN A 131 31.08 -18.35 11.32
N GLY A 132 31.65 -17.16 11.47
CA GLY A 132 33.10 -16.99 11.68
C GLY A 132 33.60 -17.65 12.97
N LYS A 133 32.84 -17.53 14.07
CA LYS A 133 33.17 -18.22 15.33
C LYS A 133 33.10 -19.75 15.20
N MET A 134 32.09 -20.27 14.49
CA MET A 134 31.97 -21.71 14.21
C MET A 134 33.12 -22.22 13.33
N GLN A 135 33.48 -21.48 12.28
CA GLN A 135 34.62 -21.83 11.42
C GLN A 135 35.93 -21.90 12.22
N MET A 136 36.16 -20.93 13.11
CA MET A 136 37.33 -20.94 14.00
C MET A 136 37.28 -22.14 14.95
N HIS A 137 36.12 -22.45 15.54
CA HIS A 137 35.98 -23.61 16.42
C HIS A 137 36.29 -24.93 15.67
N VAL A 138 35.78 -25.09 14.45
CA VAL A 138 36.09 -26.26 13.61
C VAL A 138 37.58 -26.34 13.27
N ALA A 139 38.23 -25.20 12.99
CA ALA A 139 39.67 -25.17 12.73
C ALA A 139 40.48 -25.63 13.95
N LEU A 140 40.15 -25.16 15.15
CA LEU A 140 40.78 -25.58 16.40
C LEU A 140 40.56 -27.08 16.69
N LEU A 141 39.36 -27.61 16.41
CA LEU A 141 39.10 -29.05 16.54
C LEU A 141 39.95 -29.87 15.57
N ARG A 142 40.15 -29.40 14.34
CA ARG A 142 41.02 -30.07 13.36
C ARG A 142 42.48 -30.05 13.82
N GLU A 143 42.95 -28.93 14.36
CA GLU A 143 44.29 -28.80 14.95
C GLU A 143 44.48 -29.80 16.10
N GLN A 144 43.53 -29.87 17.04
CA GLN A 144 43.57 -30.81 18.16
C GLN A 144 43.57 -32.29 17.74
N LEU A 145 42.86 -32.64 16.66
CA LEU A 145 42.87 -33.99 16.11
C LEU A 145 44.24 -34.33 15.51
N ILE A 146 44.83 -33.40 14.75
CA ILE A 146 46.16 -33.56 14.17
C ILE A 146 47.22 -33.72 15.28
N ASP A 147 47.12 -32.92 16.34
CA ASP A 147 48.02 -33.02 17.51
C ASP A 147 47.95 -34.39 18.21
N GLN A 148 46.81 -35.07 18.13
CA GLN A 148 46.60 -36.42 18.65
C GLN A 148 46.95 -37.52 17.65
N GLY A 149 47.42 -37.16 16.45
CA GLY A 149 47.75 -38.10 15.38
C GLY A 149 46.52 -38.69 14.67
N ILE A 150 45.36 -38.02 14.77
CA ILE A 150 44.13 -38.41 14.08
C ILE A 150 43.90 -37.46 12.91
N ASP A 151 43.79 -38.03 11.71
CA ASP A 151 43.51 -37.22 10.52
C ASP A 151 42.05 -36.70 10.53
N PRO A 152 41.83 -35.39 10.39
CA PRO A 152 40.50 -34.82 10.39
C PRO A 152 39.72 -35.20 9.12
N VAL A 153 38.41 -35.33 9.26
CA VAL A 153 37.50 -35.62 8.15
C VAL A 153 37.58 -34.53 7.07
N SER A 154 37.66 -34.97 5.81
CA SER A 154 37.70 -34.09 4.64
C SER A 154 36.40 -33.28 4.50
N ILE A 155 36.47 -32.15 3.79
CA ILE A 155 35.29 -31.29 3.60
C ILE A 155 34.23 -32.02 2.76
N ASP A 156 34.66 -32.74 1.72
CA ASP A 156 33.76 -33.45 0.80
C ASP A 156 32.99 -34.56 1.54
N GLU A 157 33.70 -35.37 2.34
CA GLU A 157 33.06 -36.41 3.15
C GLU A 157 32.10 -35.82 4.21
N ALA A 158 32.39 -34.63 4.73
CA ALA A 158 31.50 -33.94 5.66
C ALA A 158 30.22 -33.43 4.97
N ILE A 159 30.31 -33.02 3.70
CA ILE A 159 29.14 -32.63 2.88
C ILE A 159 28.27 -33.86 2.60
N ASP A 160 28.87 -34.96 2.17
CA ASP A 160 28.14 -36.20 1.91
C ASP A 160 27.37 -36.68 3.16
N LYS A 161 28.04 -36.67 4.32
CA LYS A 161 27.41 -37.02 5.61
C LYS A 161 26.32 -36.03 6.01
N PHE A 162 26.46 -34.75 5.65
CA PHE A 162 25.42 -33.75 5.91
C PHE A 162 24.17 -34.03 5.09
N GLU A 163 24.30 -34.29 3.78
CA GLU A 163 23.18 -34.60 2.91
C GLU A 163 22.47 -35.90 3.31
N GLU A 164 23.22 -36.90 3.77
CA GLU A 164 22.67 -38.17 4.24
C GLU A 164 21.89 -38.01 5.57
N ASN A 165 22.44 -37.25 6.52
CA ASN A 165 21.95 -37.23 7.90
C ASN A 165 21.06 -36.02 8.24
N VAL A 166 21.05 -34.97 7.41
CA VAL A 166 20.27 -33.75 7.67
C VAL A 166 19.07 -33.69 6.75
N LYS A 167 17.88 -33.54 7.34
CA LYS A 167 16.65 -33.30 6.59
C LYS A 167 16.33 -31.81 6.62
N MET A 168 15.96 -31.29 5.46
CA MET A 168 15.53 -29.90 5.28
C MET A 168 14.04 -29.88 4.92
N GLU A 169 13.22 -29.27 5.77
CA GLU A 169 11.85 -28.92 5.40
C GLU A 169 11.75 -27.43 5.10
N THR A 170 11.28 -27.12 3.89
CA THR A 170 11.10 -25.76 3.42
C THR A 170 9.62 -25.40 3.50
N THR A 171 9.27 -24.51 4.43
CA THR A 171 7.96 -23.85 4.50
C THR A 171 8.04 -22.52 3.71
N PRO A 172 6.94 -21.97 3.17
CA PRO A 172 6.96 -20.70 2.43
C PRO A 172 7.56 -19.52 3.20
N THR A 173 7.59 -19.59 4.53
CA THR A 173 8.10 -18.52 5.41
C THR A 173 9.40 -18.89 6.13
N THR A 174 9.78 -20.17 6.20
CA THR A 174 10.84 -20.66 7.09
C THR A 174 11.50 -21.92 6.52
N ILE A 175 12.83 -22.00 6.59
CA ILE A 175 13.58 -23.22 6.32
C ILE A 175 13.98 -23.82 7.65
N ASN A 176 13.52 -25.04 7.93
CA ASN A 176 13.86 -25.78 9.14
C ASN A 176 14.80 -26.93 8.77
N LEU A 177 15.98 -26.94 9.38
CA LEU A 177 16.91 -28.06 9.29
C LEU A 177 16.84 -28.87 10.57
N TRP A 178 16.74 -30.19 10.46
CA TRP A 178 16.87 -31.06 11.62
C TRP A 178 17.54 -32.37 11.27
N VAL A 179 18.14 -32.94 12.30
CA VAL A 179 18.68 -34.28 12.29
C VAL A 179 17.61 -35.22 12.84
N PRO A 180 17.15 -36.23 12.08
CA PRO A 180 16.21 -37.24 12.56
C PRO A 180 16.76 -37.97 13.80
N GLY A 181 15.86 -38.40 14.68
CA GLY A 181 16.21 -38.91 16.02
C GLY A 181 17.06 -40.19 16.01
N GLU A 182 17.94 -40.29 17.02
CA GLU A 182 18.89 -41.38 17.36
C GLU A 182 20.33 -41.29 16.82
N SER A 183 20.70 -40.25 16.05
CA SER A 183 22.11 -40.09 15.70
C SER A 183 22.92 -39.51 16.87
N ARG A 184 24.04 -40.16 17.23
CA ARG A 184 25.03 -39.61 18.19
C ARG A 184 25.55 -38.23 17.77
N LEU A 185 25.44 -37.91 16.48
CA LEU A 185 25.82 -36.62 15.90
C LEU A 185 24.97 -35.48 16.46
N LYS A 186 23.68 -35.71 16.75
CA LYS A 186 22.79 -34.65 17.23
C LYS A 186 23.26 -34.02 18.55
N SER A 187 23.82 -34.80 19.46
CA SER A 187 24.37 -34.30 20.73
C SER A 187 25.72 -33.59 20.58
N LEU A 188 26.41 -33.79 19.45
CA LEU A 188 27.72 -33.18 19.16
C LEU A 188 27.61 -31.89 18.35
N ILE A 189 26.42 -31.59 17.81
CA ILE A 189 26.18 -30.33 17.10
C ILE A 189 26.11 -29.20 18.12
N PRO A 190 27.00 -28.20 18.02
CA PRO A 190 26.96 -27.06 18.93
C PRO A 190 25.71 -26.20 18.66
N ASP A 191 25.09 -25.69 19.72
CA ASP A 191 23.95 -24.77 19.58
C ASP A 191 24.45 -23.42 19.04
N ALA A 192 23.82 -22.94 17.97
CA ALA A 192 24.13 -21.65 17.35
C ALA A 192 24.02 -20.48 18.34
N HIS A 193 23.16 -20.59 19.35
CA HIS A 193 23.02 -19.56 20.39
C HIS A 193 24.23 -19.45 21.31
N GLU A 194 25.05 -20.49 21.46
CA GLU A 194 26.27 -20.43 22.30
C GLU A 194 27.27 -19.40 21.77
N TYR A 195 27.38 -19.26 20.45
CA TYR A 195 28.26 -18.29 19.80
C TYR A 195 27.77 -16.84 19.88
N THR A 196 26.51 -16.62 20.29
CA THR A 196 25.94 -15.28 20.49
C THR A 196 26.21 -14.70 21.87
N ARG A 197 26.65 -15.52 22.83
CA ARG A 197 27.00 -15.05 24.17
C ARG A 197 28.21 -14.12 24.09
N ASN A 198 27.97 -12.84 24.33
CA ASN A 198 29.01 -11.92 24.77
C ASN A 198 29.20 -12.19 26.27
N LYS A 199 30.37 -12.65 26.68
CA LYS A 199 30.82 -12.42 28.06
C LYS A 199 31.09 -10.94 28.25
#